data_AF-A0A193KYC3-F1
#
_entry.id   AF-A0A193KYC3-F1
#
_cell.length_a   1.000
_cell.length_b   1.000
_cell.length_c   1.000
_cell.angle_alpha   90.00
_cell.angle_beta   90.00
_cell.angle_gamma   90.00
#
_symmetry.space_group_name_H-M   'P 1'
#
loop_
_entity.id
_entity.type
_entity.pdbx_description
1 polymer ?
#
loop_
_entity_poly.entity_id
_entity_poly.type
_entity_poly.pdbx_seq_one_letter_code
_entity_poly.pdbx_strand_id
1 'polypeptide(L)' 'MSGPAPRERGAPPEPGLLDQARSSYETHVRTCARCADDDRPCSAAELLKRTYDNFQRAARRSRGTGSGTPS' A
#
# COMPACT_ATOMS: atom_id res chain seq x y z
N MET A 1 39.17 23.45 11.14
CA MET A 1 38.86 22.03 10.86
C MET A 1 37.35 21.88 10.87
N SER A 2 36.71 21.95 9.70
CA SER A 2 35.25 21.80 9.58
C SER A 2 34.98 20.35 9.20
N GLY A 3 34.45 19.56 10.14
CA GLY A 3 34.02 18.20 9.87
C GLY A 3 32.74 18.20 9.02
N PRO A 4 32.56 17.23 8.11
CA PRO A 4 31.32 17.09 7.36
C PRO A 4 30.16 16.68 8.27
N ALA A 5 28.96 17.17 7.94
CA ALA A 5 27.71 16.98 8.65
C ALA A 5 27.33 15.48 8.84
N PRO A 6 26.58 15.14 9.90
CA PRO A 6 26.16 13.77 10.15
C PRO A 6 25.27 13.25 9.04
N ARG A 7 25.63 12.03 8.61
CA ARG A 7 25.06 11.25 7.53
C ARG A 7 23.54 11.20 7.67
N GLU A 8 22.88 11.59 6.59
CA GLU A 8 21.46 11.39 6.36
C GLU A 8 21.17 9.90 6.60
N ARG A 9 20.58 9.57 7.76
CA ARG A 9 19.87 8.30 7.92
C ARG A 9 18.76 8.37 6.90
N GLY A 10 19.01 7.79 5.72
CA GLY A 10 18.00 7.59 4.70
C GLY A 10 16.79 7.01 5.41
N ALA A 11 15.68 7.74 5.35
CA ALA A 11 14.40 7.21 5.79
C ALA A 11 14.27 5.80 5.19
N PRO A 12 13.78 4.81 5.95
CA PRO A 12 13.46 3.52 5.36
C PRO A 12 12.67 3.80 4.07
N PRO A 13 12.92 3.08 2.97
CA PRO A 13 12.18 3.32 1.73
C PRO A 13 10.70 3.24 2.10
N GLU A 14 10.02 4.39 2.04
CA GLU A 14 8.62 4.49 2.43
C GLU A 14 7.91 3.35 1.70
N PRO A 15 7.22 2.44 2.42
CA PRO A 15 6.59 1.31 1.78
C PRO A 15 5.74 1.88 0.66
N GLY A 16 5.98 1.42 -0.58
CA GLY A 16 5.29 1.97 -1.73
C GLY A 16 3.78 1.96 -1.46
N LEU A 17 3.02 2.93 -1.97
CA LEU A 17 1.62 3.14 -1.59
C LEU A 17 0.75 1.86 -1.62
N LEU A 18 1.09 0.90 -2.51
CA LEU A 18 0.50 -0.43 -2.55
C LEU A 18 0.78 -1.29 -1.32
N ASP A 19 2.03 -1.32 -0.85
CA ASP A 19 2.46 -2.07 0.33
C ASP A 19 1.88 -1.48 1.62
N GLN A 20 1.87 -0.15 1.74
CA GLN A 20 1.21 0.54 2.84
C GLN A 20 -0.29 0.22 2.88
N ALA A 21 -0.99 0.30 1.75
CA ALA A 21 -2.42 -0.02 1.68
C ALA A 21 -2.71 -1.49 2.00
N ARG A 22 -1.82 -2.40 1.58
CA ARG A 22 -1.90 -3.82 1.92
C ARG A 22 -1.76 -4.04 3.43
N SER A 23 -0.71 -3.48 4.04
CA SER A 23 -0.44 -3.60 5.48
C SER A 23 -1.60 -3.07 6.31
N SER A 24 -2.16 -1.92 5.93
CA SER A 24 -3.34 -1.35 6.62
C SER A 24 -4.56 -2.27 6.53
N TYR A 25 -4.85 -2.85 5.36
CA TYR A 25 -5.95 -3.80 5.20
C TYR A 25 -5.73 -5.08 6.03
N GLU A 26 -4.56 -5.69 5.92
CA GLU A 26 -4.21 -6.92 6.65
C GLU A 26 -4.23 -6.72 8.17
N THR A 27 -3.70 -5.60 8.65
CA THR A 27 -3.73 -5.26 10.08
C THR A 27 -5.16 -5.08 10.57
N HIS A 28 -6.02 -4.40 9.79
CA HIS A 28 -7.40 -4.18 10.17
C HIS A 28 -8.20 -5.48 10.28
N VAL A 29 -8.10 -6.39 9.30
CA VAL A 29 -8.84 -7.66 9.35
C VAL A 29 -8.38 -8.57 10.50
N ARG A 30 -7.12 -8.44 10.95
CA ARG A 30 -6.59 -9.18 12.10
C ARG A 30 -6.98 -8.60 13.45
N THR A 31 -7.19 -7.28 13.54
CA THR A 31 -7.38 -6.57 14.82
C THR A 31 -8.83 -6.16 15.08
N CYS A 32 -9.65 -6.08 14.03
CA CYS A 32 -11.05 -5.73 14.17
C CYS A 32 -11.87 -6.94 14.61
N ALA A 33 -12.40 -6.90 15.85
CA ALA A 33 -13.24 -7.97 16.41
C ALA A 33 -14.40 -8.34 15.46
N ARG A 34 -15.12 -7.34 14.93
CA ARG A 34 -16.21 -7.58 13.97
C ARG A 34 -15.77 -8.35 12.72
N CYS A 35 -14.58 -8.08 12.18
CA CYS A 35 -14.07 -8.84 11.04
C CYS A 35 -13.58 -10.25 11.43
N ALA A 36 -13.29 -10.50 12.70
CA ALA A 36 -12.90 -11.80 13.22
C ALA A 36 -14.12 -12.67 13.58
N ASP A 37 -15.20 -12.04 14.05
CA ASP A 37 -16.43 -12.71 14.50
C ASP A 37 -17.46 -12.90 13.37
N ASP A 38 -17.52 -11.98 12.38
CA ASP A 38 -18.45 -12.07 11.25
C ASP A 38 -17.79 -12.65 9.99
N ASP A 39 -18.56 -13.42 9.21
CA ASP A 39 -18.21 -13.88 7.85
C ASP A 39 -18.17 -12.73 6.82
N ARG A 40 -18.48 -11.49 7.22
CA ARG A 40 -18.53 -10.32 6.33
C ARG A 40 -17.56 -9.22 6.79
N PRO A 41 -16.76 -8.64 5.87
CA PRO A 41 -15.88 -7.53 6.21
C PRO A 41 -16.71 -6.31 6.65
N CYS A 42 -16.24 -5.60 7.67
CA CYS A 42 -16.87 -4.34 8.05
C CYS A 42 -16.58 -3.24 7.01
N SER A 43 -17.33 -2.14 7.05
CA SER A 43 -17.21 -1.06 6.06
C SER A 43 -15.82 -0.42 6.01
N ALA A 44 -15.08 -0.40 7.12
CA ALA A 44 -13.69 0.05 7.14
C ALA A 44 -12.76 -0.92 6.40
N ALA A 45 -12.93 -2.24 6.60
CA ALA A 45 -12.21 -3.26 5.86
C ALA A 45 -12.51 -3.18 4.35
N GLU A 46 -13.77 -2.94 3.97
CA GLU A 46 -14.15 -2.72 2.57
C GLU A 46 -13.47 -1.50 1.95
N LEU A 47 -13.40 -0.38 2.68
CA LEU A 47 -12.71 0.83 2.22
C LEU A 47 -11.21 0.60 2.03
N LEU A 48 -10.58 -0.07 3.00
CA LEU A 48 -9.15 -0.43 2.94
C LEU A 48 -8.86 -1.37 1.77
N LYS A 49 -9.72 -2.37 1.56
CA LYS A 49 -9.65 -3.28 0.43
C LYS A 49 -9.76 -2.55 -0.90
N ARG A 50 -10.76 -1.68 -1.07
CA ARG A 50 -10.93 -0.85 -2.27
C ARG A 50 -9.71 0.03 -2.54
N THR A 51 -9.13 0.59 -1.49
CA THR A 51 -7.90 1.41 -1.57
C THR A 51 -6.72 0.58 -2.06
N TYR A 52 -6.50 -0.60 -1.48
CA TYR A 52 -5.47 -1.53 -1.94
C TYR A 52 -5.67 -1.96 -3.40
N ASP A 53 -6.89 -2.33 -3.79
CA ASP A 53 -7.22 -2.75 -5.16
C ASP A 53 -6.98 -1.60 -6.17
N ASN A 54 -7.27 -0.35 -5.79
CA ASN A 54 -6.97 0.84 -6.60
C ASN A 54 -5.47 1.04 -6.81
N PHE A 55 -4.65 0.93 -5.75
CA PHE A 55 -3.20 1.00 -5.89
C PHE A 55 -2.65 -0.15 -6.72
N GLN A 56 -3.21 -1.35 -6.58
CA GLN A 56 -2.78 -2.50 -7.36
C GLN A 56 -3.05 -2.27 -8.85
N ARG A 57 -4.24 -1.73 -9.19
CA ARG A 57 -4.59 -1.37 -10.57
C ARG A 57 -3.70 -0.25 -11.11
N ALA A 58 -3.39 0.77 -10.30
CA ALA A 58 -2.48 1.84 -10.68
C ALA A 58 -1.06 1.30 -10.96
N ALA A 59 -0.53 0.46 -10.07
CA ALA A 59 0.78 -0.18 -10.23
C ALA A 59 0.85 -1.08 -11.49
N ARG A 60 -0.23 -1.80 -11.81
CA ARG A 60 -0.34 -2.58 -13.06
C ARG A 60 -0.32 -1.67 -14.30
N ARG A 61 -1.02 -0.53 -14.28
CA ARG A 61 -0.98 0.45 -15.38
C ARG A 61 0.40 1.06 -15.58
N SER A 62 1.08 1.44 -14.50
CA SER A 62 2.44 1.97 -14.57
C SER A 62 3.47 0.96 -15.11
N ARG A 63 3.20 -0.35 -14.92
CA ARG A 63 4.02 -1.43 -15.50
C ARG A 63 3.60 -1.80 -16.93
N GLY A 64 2.36 -1.49 -17.32
CA GLY A 64 1.77 -1.81 -18.62
C GLY A 64 2.02 -0.79 -19.73
N THR A 65 2.60 0.38 -19.44
CA THR A 65 2.97 1.41 -20.44
C THR A 65 4.21 1.07 -21.28
N GLY A 66 4.59 -0.21 -21.38
CA GLY A 66 5.71 -0.68 -22.19
C GLY A 66 5.33 -1.47 -23.45
N SER A 67 4.05 -1.73 -23.73
CA SER A 67 3.65 -2.53 -24.91
C SER A 67 2.23 -2.20 -25.36
N GLY A 68 2.10 -1.10 -26.11
CA GLY A 68 0.87 -0.72 -26.79
C GLY A 68 1.21 0.07 -28.04
N THR A 69 1.65 -0.63 -29.08
CA THR A 69 1.87 -0.13 -30.44
C THR A 69 0.62 0.63 -30.92
N PRO A 70 0.72 1.88 -31.40
CA PRO A 70 -0.37 2.51 -32.14
C PRO A 70 -0.49 1.88 -33.52
N SER A 71 -1.72 1.57 -33.96
CA SER A 71 -2.09 1.26 -35.35
C SER A 71 -3.30 2.07 -35.73
#